data_AF-A0A6C0HY33-F1
#
_entry.id   AF-A0A6C0HY33-F1
#
_cell.length_a   1.000
_cell.length_b   1.000
_cell.length_c   1.000
_cell.angle_alpha   90.00
_cell.angle_beta   90.00
_cell.angle_gamma   90.00
#
_symmetry.space_group_name_H-M   'P 1'
#
loop_
_entity.id
_entity.type
_entity.pdbx_description
1 polymer ?
#
loop_
_entity_poly.entity_id
_entity_poly.type
_entity_poly.pdbx_seq_one_letter_code
_entity_poly.pdbx_strand_id
1 'polypeptide(L)'
;MIEYKCTECNIEFKTNSGLWKHNKNKHLKEKINKPIFKCEYCKKILSDRHSLWRHENKSCKKNTELINKITNINIHENNNSNINVIQNQTNINNITITFNSLKNQNVLELNEKQKEEIINDGLNGIITLTKHLNFNKDLPQNHLFCMTNINNKYVNALNLETNKIEKYRKFDFFEEVFKNSLKHMKILNNTIKDFDIQDRFEKKIEEIEQNIFNYIKPYYMKLYHDNLNMLSYNQRDIVRKTWEENLYNNNALIE
;
A
#
# COMPACT_ATOMS: atom_id res chain seq x y z
N MET A 1 -35.82 38.88 -7.78
CA MET A 1 -34.80 37.83 -7.86
C MET A 1 -34.74 37.22 -6.47
N ILE A 2 -34.97 35.91 -6.28
CA ILE A 2 -34.97 35.32 -4.93
C ILE A 2 -33.51 35.07 -4.54
N GLU A 3 -33.03 35.79 -3.54
CA GLU A 3 -31.66 35.69 -3.04
C GLU A 3 -31.61 34.73 -1.84
N TYR A 4 -30.75 33.72 -1.93
CA TYR A 4 -30.61 32.70 -0.89
C TYR A 4 -29.39 33.03 -0.04
N LYS A 5 -29.61 33.47 1.20
CA LYS A 5 -28.57 33.96 2.10
C LYS A 5 -28.22 32.97 3.20
N CYS A 6 -26.93 32.79 3.46
CA CYS A 6 -26.46 32.02 4.60
C CYS A 6 -26.62 32.85 5.89
N THR A 7 -27.36 32.34 6.87
CA THR A 7 -27.61 33.04 8.13
C THR A 7 -26.41 33.08 9.08
N GLU A 8 -25.40 32.23 8.86
CA GLU A 8 -24.22 32.13 9.72
C GLU A 8 -23.06 33.02 9.28
N CYS A 9 -22.84 33.19 7.98
CA CYS A 9 -21.75 34.02 7.45
C CYS A 9 -22.22 35.08 6.44
N ASN A 10 -23.53 35.26 6.28
CA ASN A 10 -24.16 36.32 5.49
C ASN A 10 -23.78 36.38 4.00
N ILE A 11 -23.24 35.29 3.44
CA ILE A 11 -22.92 35.18 2.01
C ILE A 11 -24.20 34.88 1.23
N GLU A 12 -24.36 35.56 0.10
CA GLU A 12 -25.53 35.45 -0.78
C GLU A 12 -25.26 34.56 -1.99
N PHE A 13 -26.26 33.74 -2.33
CA PHE A 13 -26.20 32.80 -3.43
C PHE A 13 -27.37 33.00 -4.38
N LYS A 14 -27.08 32.86 -5.68
CA LYS A 14 -28.07 32.96 -6.76
C LYS A 14 -29.04 31.77 -6.82
N THR A 15 -28.71 30.66 -6.14
CA THR A 15 -29.52 29.43 -6.14
C THR A 15 -29.52 28.77 -4.77
N ASN A 16 -30.64 28.14 -4.41
CA ASN A 16 -30.78 27.39 -3.16
C ASN A 16 -29.77 26.23 -3.07
N SER A 17 -29.43 25.59 -4.20
CA SER A 17 -28.41 24.54 -4.25
C SER A 17 -27.00 25.07 -3.94
N GLY A 18 -26.70 26.33 -4.28
CA GLY A 18 -25.46 27.00 -3.90
C GLY A 18 -25.36 27.20 -2.38
N LEU A 19 -26.43 27.71 -1.78
CA LEU A 19 -26.55 27.87 -0.33
C LEU A 19 -26.42 26.53 0.42
N TRP A 20 -27.09 25.47 -0.06
CA TRP A 20 -27.01 24.15 0.56
C TRP A 20 -25.60 23.55 0.55
N LYS A 21 -24.87 23.64 -0.58
CA LYS A 21 -23.48 23.16 -0.67
C LYS A 21 -22.55 23.97 0.22
N HIS A 22 -22.75 25.28 0.27
CA HIS A 22 -21.99 26.16 1.14
C HIS A 22 -22.19 25.78 2.61
N ASN A 23 -23.44 25.67 3.08
CA ASN A 23 -23.76 25.26 4.45
C ASN A 23 -23.21 23.86 4.74
N LYS A 24 -23.33 22.92 3.80
CA LYS A 24 -22.82 21.55 3.96
C LYS A 24 -21.30 21.47 4.11
N ASN A 25 -20.54 22.27 3.36
CA ASN A 25 -19.08 22.17 3.32
C ASN A 25 -18.38 23.08 4.32
N LYS A 26 -19.04 24.17 4.75
CA LYS A 26 -18.44 25.19 5.60
C LYS A 26 -19.00 25.21 7.02
N HIS A 27 -20.27 24.83 7.21
CA HIS A 27 -20.98 24.99 8.49
C HIS A 27 -21.44 23.67 9.11
N LEU A 28 -21.80 22.67 8.29
CA LEU A 28 -22.10 21.30 8.74
C LEU A 28 -20.83 20.47 8.86
N LYS A 29 -20.27 20.38 10.07
CA LYS A 29 -19.15 19.49 10.42
C LYS A 29 -19.58 18.08 10.87
N GLU A 30 -20.76 17.60 10.50
CA GLU A 30 -21.24 16.27 10.92
C GLU A 30 -21.48 15.28 9.78
N LYS A 31 -20.96 14.07 9.98
CA LYS A 31 -21.04 12.86 9.14
C LYS A 31 -22.47 12.59 8.67
N ILE A 32 -22.74 12.71 7.37
CA ILE A 32 -23.97 12.12 6.79
C ILE A 32 -23.65 10.72 6.29
N ASN A 33 -24.10 9.73 7.06
CA ASN A 33 -24.27 8.33 6.65
C ASN A 33 -25.01 8.27 5.30
N LYS A 34 -24.27 7.95 4.25
CA LYS A 34 -24.85 7.57 2.96
C LYS A 34 -25.47 6.16 3.13
N PRO A 35 -26.70 5.88 2.65
CA PRO A 35 -27.26 4.55 2.75
C PRO A 35 -26.32 3.53 2.09
N ILE A 36 -25.97 2.49 2.84
CA ILE A 36 -25.02 1.45 2.42
C ILE A 36 -25.82 0.40 1.65
N PHE A 37 -25.61 0.30 0.34
CA PHE A 37 -26.24 -0.72 -0.49
C PHE A 37 -25.34 -1.95 -0.58
N LYS A 38 -25.46 -2.85 0.39
CA LYS A 38 -24.62 -4.05 0.53
C LYS A 38 -25.32 -5.28 -0.05
N CYS A 39 -24.61 -6.01 -0.91
CA CYS A 39 -25.04 -7.32 -1.41
C CYS A 39 -25.03 -8.34 -0.27
N GLU A 40 -26.15 -9.02 -0.05
CA GLU A 40 -26.24 -10.03 1.02
C GLU A 40 -25.36 -11.25 0.73
N TYR A 41 -25.16 -11.58 -0.55
CA TYR A 41 -24.45 -12.80 -0.96
C TYR A 41 -22.93 -12.69 -0.93
N CYS A 42 -22.36 -11.58 -1.42
CA CYS A 42 -20.90 -11.40 -1.44
C CYS A 42 -20.40 -10.22 -0.59
N LYS A 43 -21.31 -9.58 0.16
CA LYS A 43 -21.02 -8.47 1.08
C LYS A 43 -20.40 -7.23 0.41
N LYS A 44 -20.39 -7.18 -0.94
CA LYS A 44 -19.94 -6.03 -1.73
C LYS A 44 -20.87 -4.84 -1.54
N ILE A 45 -20.30 -3.69 -1.21
CA ILE A 45 -21.03 -2.42 -1.07
C ILE A 45 -21.02 -1.68 -2.41
N LEU A 46 -22.19 -1.19 -2.82
CA LEU A 46 -22.42 -0.56 -4.10
C LEU A 46 -22.94 0.87 -3.93
N SER A 47 -22.75 1.68 -4.97
CA SER A 47 -22.98 3.12 -4.95
C SER A 47 -24.43 3.53 -4.77
N ASP A 48 -25.36 2.66 -5.19
CA ASP A 48 -26.79 2.90 -5.25
C ASP A 48 -27.57 1.58 -5.36
N ARG A 49 -28.89 1.65 -5.11
CA ARG A 49 -29.80 0.50 -5.15
C ARG A 49 -29.86 -0.19 -6.52
N HIS A 50 -29.69 0.56 -7.61
CA HIS A 50 -29.79 0.01 -8.96
C HIS A 50 -28.56 -0.83 -9.32
N SER A 51 -27.38 -0.36 -8.90
CA SER A 51 -26.12 -1.07 -8.97
C SER A 51 -26.14 -2.36 -8.14
N LEU A 52 -26.75 -2.32 -6.95
CA LEU A 52 -26.99 -3.49 -6.11
C LEU A 52 -27.83 -4.55 -6.82
N TRP A 53 -29.01 -4.17 -7.31
CA TRP A 53 -29.91 -5.09 -8.02
C TRP A 53 -29.24 -5.74 -9.23
N ARG A 54 -28.48 -4.97 -10.03
CA ARG A 54 -27.75 -5.48 -11.20
C ARG A 54 -26.66 -6.47 -10.78
N HIS A 55 -25.92 -6.14 -9.72
CA HIS A 55 -24.86 -7.00 -9.21
C HIS A 55 -25.42 -8.32 -8.68
N GLU A 56 -26.47 -8.29 -7.86
CA GLU A 56 -27.10 -9.49 -7.31
C GLU A 56 -27.66 -10.39 -8.41
N ASN A 57 -28.33 -9.82 -9.42
CA ASN A 57 -28.98 -10.61 -10.45
C ASN A 57 -28.07 -11.09 -11.59
N LYS A 58 -27.04 -10.33 -11.98
CA LYS A 58 -26.23 -10.64 -13.17
C LYS A 58 -24.81 -11.08 -12.88
N SER A 59 -24.23 -10.67 -11.76
CA SER A 59 -22.81 -10.89 -11.48
C SER A 59 -22.56 -11.80 -10.28
N CYS A 60 -23.42 -11.75 -9.26
CA CYS A 60 -23.24 -12.51 -8.03
C CYS A 60 -23.81 -13.94 -8.12
N LYS A 61 -24.92 -14.14 -8.86
CA LYS A 61 -25.58 -15.45 -9.04
C LYS A 61 -24.76 -16.54 -9.75
N LYS A 62 -23.62 -16.21 -10.37
CA LYS A 62 -22.75 -17.22 -11.00
C LYS A 62 -22.02 -18.12 -9.99
N ASN A 63 -21.96 -17.75 -8.71
CA ASN A 63 -21.34 -18.57 -7.64
C ASN A 63 -22.32 -19.46 -6.87
N THR A 64 -23.64 -19.27 -6.99
CA THR A 64 -24.63 -20.01 -6.19
C THR A 64 -24.89 -21.43 -6.67
N GLU A 65 -24.72 -21.72 -7.97
CA GLU A 65 -24.86 -23.10 -8.49
C GLU A 65 -23.75 -24.04 -8.00
N LEU A 66 -22.59 -23.49 -7.63
CA LEU A 66 -21.45 -24.25 -7.10
C LEU A 66 -21.63 -24.57 -5.60
N ILE A 67 -22.19 -23.64 -4.83
CA ILE A 67 -22.40 -23.79 -3.37
C ILE A 67 -23.50 -24.83 -3.08
N ASN A 68 -24.59 -24.83 -3.88
CA ASN A 68 -25.68 -25.80 -3.69
C ASN A 68 -25.27 -27.25 -4.05
N LYS A 69 -24.27 -27.44 -4.92
CA LYS A 69 -23.67 -28.77 -5.18
C LYS A 69 -22.85 -29.26 -3.97
N ILE A 70 -22.18 -28.37 -3.26
CA ILE A 70 -21.34 -28.69 -2.09
C ILE A 70 -22.21 -29.04 -0.88
N THR A 71 -23.33 -28.35 -0.67
CA THR A 71 -24.23 -28.62 0.47
C THR A 71 -24.98 -29.95 0.35
N ASN A 72 -25.25 -30.43 -0.87
CA ASN A 72 -25.94 -31.71 -1.08
C ASN A 72 -25.04 -32.94 -0.89
N ILE A 73 -23.71 -32.78 -0.88
CA ILE A 73 -22.76 -33.88 -0.67
C ILE A 73 -22.56 -34.16 0.83
N ASN A 74 -22.74 -33.16 1.69
CA ASN A 74 -22.39 -33.25 3.12
C ASN A 74 -23.51 -33.75 4.05
N ILE A 75 -24.65 -34.21 3.53
CA ILE A 75 -25.79 -34.66 4.35
C ILE A 75 -25.87 -36.19 4.49
N HIS A 76 -25.09 -36.98 3.73
CA HIS A 76 -25.05 -38.43 3.94
C HIS A 76 -23.79 -38.87 4.68
N GLU A 77 -23.99 -39.19 5.97
CA GLU A 77 -23.21 -40.13 6.80
C GLU A 77 -21.74 -39.73 7.09
N ASN A 78 -21.17 -39.85 8.29
CA ASN A 78 -21.46 -40.77 9.38
C ASN A 78 -20.88 -40.25 10.70
N ASN A 79 -21.46 -40.74 11.79
CA ASN A 79 -21.08 -40.50 13.18
C ASN A 79 -19.74 -41.16 13.55
N ASN A 80 -19.17 -40.68 14.66
CA ASN A 80 -18.17 -41.29 15.56
C ASN A 80 -16.68 -40.92 15.41
N SER A 81 -16.24 -40.18 16.46
CA SER A 81 -15.07 -40.45 17.30
C SER A 81 -13.67 -39.97 16.89
N ASN A 82 -13.03 -39.36 17.90
CA ASN A 82 -11.63 -38.96 18.06
C ASN A 82 -11.17 -37.70 17.31
N ILE A 83 -11.23 -36.58 18.06
CA ILE A 83 -10.55 -35.33 17.76
C ILE A 83 -9.04 -35.55 17.93
N ASN A 84 -8.35 -35.89 16.84
CA ASN A 84 -6.96 -35.51 16.68
C ASN A 84 -6.95 -34.13 16.02
N VAL A 85 -6.52 -33.11 16.76
CA VAL A 85 -6.28 -31.77 16.24
C VAL A 85 -5.09 -31.85 15.29
N ILE A 86 -5.35 -32.22 14.04
CA ILE A 86 -4.45 -31.96 12.93
C ILE A 86 -4.59 -30.48 12.66
N GLN A 87 -3.56 -29.70 13.04
CA GLN A 87 -3.38 -28.34 12.56
C GLN A 87 -3.23 -28.39 11.04
N ASN A 88 -4.35 -28.34 10.32
CA ASN A 88 -4.32 -28.02 8.91
C ASN A 88 -3.91 -26.56 8.79
N GLN A 89 -2.60 -26.35 8.66
CA GLN A 89 -2.05 -25.19 7.98
C GLN A 89 -2.76 -25.11 6.63
N THR A 90 -3.78 -24.27 6.56
CA THR A 90 -4.29 -23.82 5.29
C THR A 90 -3.19 -22.94 4.71
N ASN A 91 -2.36 -23.56 3.88
CA ASN A 91 -1.52 -22.87 2.90
C ASN A 91 -2.49 -22.16 1.96
N ILE A 92 -3.01 -21.03 2.43
CA ILE A 92 -3.45 -19.98 1.52
C ILE A 92 -2.15 -19.54 0.89
N ASN A 93 -1.87 -20.08 -0.30
CA ASN A 93 -0.87 -19.54 -1.20
C ASN A 93 -1.32 -18.13 -1.60
N ASN A 94 -1.23 -17.19 -0.66
CA ASN A 94 -0.90 -15.82 -0.99
C ASN A 94 0.44 -15.98 -1.70
N ILE A 95 0.42 -15.83 -3.02
CA ILE A 95 1.64 -15.78 -3.82
C ILE A 95 2.39 -14.55 -3.30
N THR A 96 3.21 -14.77 -2.27
CA THR A 96 4.11 -13.78 -1.72
C THR A 96 5.23 -13.79 -2.74
N ILE A 97 5.10 -12.97 -3.78
CA ILE A 97 6.18 -12.72 -4.72
C ILE A 97 7.28 -12.10 -3.88
N THR A 98 8.16 -12.96 -3.36
CA THR A 98 9.22 -12.54 -2.47
C THR A 98 10.32 -12.02 -3.39
N PHE A 99 10.37 -10.71 -3.58
CA PHE A 99 11.40 -10.11 -4.42
C PHE A 99 12.75 -10.27 -3.70
N ASN A 100 13.53 -11.26 -4.13
CA ASN A 100 14.84 -11.55 -3.53
C ASN A 100 15.80 -10.35 -3.58
N SER A 101 15.55 -9.39 -4.48
CA SER A 101 16.31 -8.16 -4.58
C SER A 101 16.38 -7.36 -3.29
N LEU A 102 15.28 -7.24 -2.52
CA LEU A 102 15.21 -6.37 -1.33
C LEU A 102 15.83 -6.99 -0.06
N LYS A 103 16.23 -8.26 -0.09
CA LYS A 103 16.60 -9.04 1.12
C LYS A 103 17.88 -8.58 1.81
N ASN A 104 18.79 -7.92 1.09
CA ASN A 104 20.12 -7.61 1.60
C ASN A 104 20.25 -6.19 2.19
N GLN A 105 19.17 -5.41 2.20
CA GLN A 105 19.21 -4.05 2.71
C GLN A 105 19.34 -4.05 4.23
N ASN A 106 20.08 -3.07 4.77
CA ASN A 106 20.24 -2.90 6.21
C ASN A 106 20.14 -1.42 6.60
N VAL A 107 19.11 -1.09 7.39
CA VAL A 107 18.88 0.28 7.88
C VAL A 107 19.97 0.79 8.82
N LEU A 108 20.74 -0.12 9.43
CA LEU A 108 21.80 0.24 10.37
C LEU A 108 23.03 0.82 9.67
N GLU A 109 23.19 0.59 8.35
CA GLU A 109 24.25 1.17 7.51
C GLU A 109 24.04 2.66 7.22
N LEU A 110 22.84 3.20 7.49
CA LEU A 110 22.58 4.63 7.36
C LEU A 110 23.38 5.44 8.39
N ASN A 111 23.77 6.66 8.02
CA ASN A 111 24.40 7.57 8.97
C ASN A 111 23.35 8.19 9.92
N GLU A 112 23.80 8.75 11.04
CA GLU A 112 22.91 9.28 12.08
C GLU A 112 22.00 10.41 11.60
N LYS A 113 22.48 11.27 10.71
CA LYS A 113 21.66 12.35 10.12
C LYS A 113 20.51 11.79 9.28
N GLN A 114 20.76 10.73 8.51
CA GLN A 114 19.72 10.06 7.73
C GLN A 114 18.69 9.38 8.63
N LYS A 115 19.15 8.72 9.70
CA LYS A 115 18.26 8.09 10.70
C LYS A 115 17.39 9.14 11.38
N GLU A 116 17.96 10.26 11.79
CA GLU A 116 17.24 11.38 12.40
C GLU A 116 16.19 11.99 11.46
N GLU A 117 16.51 12.16 10.17
CA GLU A 117 15.54 12.60 9.16
C GLU A 117 14.35 11.63 9.09
N ILE A 118 14.61 10.31 9.03
CA ILE A 118 13.56 9.28 8.98
C ILE A 118 12.64 9.35 10.21
N ILE A 119 13.22 9.48 11.40
CA ILE A 119 12.49 9.52 12.67
C ILE A 119 11.58 10.75 12.75
N ASN A 120 12.08 11.90 12.29
CA ASN A 120 11.39 13.18 12.43
C ASN A 120 10.37 13.47 11.31
N ASP A 121 10.40 12.72 10.21
CA ASP A 121 9.53 12.96 9.04
C ASP A 121 8.10 12.39 9.18
N GLY A 122 7.76 11.88 10.37
CA GLY A 122 6.41 11.44 10.73
C GLY A 122 5.88 10.35 9.79
N LEU A 123 4.69 10.56 9.22
CA LEU A 123 4.08 9.59 8.28
C LEU A 123 4.83 9.45 6.96
N ASN A 124 5.64 10.46 6.58
CA ASN A 124 6.49 10.41 5.39
C ASN A 124 7.79 9.65 5.64
N GLY A 125 8.11 9.31 6.90
CA GLY A 125 9.31 8.58 7.29
C GLY A 125 9.53 7.30 6.48
N ILE A 126 8.46 6.64 6.04
CA ILE A 126 8.57 5.45 5.17
C ILE A 126 9.16 5.77 3.79
N ILE A 127 8.75 6.88 3.16
CA ILE A 127 9.29 7.32 1.86
C ILE A 127 10.73 7.81 2.03
N THR A 128 11.00 8.54 3.11
CA THR A 128 12.34 9.03 3.43
C THR A 128 13.31 7.89 3.72
N LEU A 129 12.87 6.83 4.41
CA LEU A 129 13.63 5.61 4.59
C LEU A 129 13.85 4.89 3.25
N THR A 130 12.82 4.74 2.40
CA THR A 130 12.99 4.16 1.07
C THR A 130 14.03 4.93 0.25
N LYS A 131 14.00 6.27 0.30
CA LYS A 131 15.00 7.15 -0.35
C LYS A 131 16.42 6.85 0.12
N HIS A 132 16.65 6.88 1.43
CA HIS A 132 18.00 6.70 2.01
C HIS A 132 18.55 5.28 1.84
N LEU A 133 17.68 4.27 1.76
CA LEU A 133 18.12 2.90 1.50
C LEU A 133 18.37 2.63 0.03
N ASN A 134 17.46 3.03 -0.87
CA ASN A 134 17.44 2.52 -2.25
C ASN A 134 18.06 3.48 -3.27
N PHE A 135 18.26 4.75 -2.91
CA PHE A 135 18.71 5.81 -3.82
C PHE A 135 19.85 6.63 -3.19
N ASN A 136 20.72 5.96 -2.44
CA ASN A 136 21.84 6.54 -1.74
C ASN A 136 23.15 6.14 -2.41
N LYS A 137 23.90 7.16 -2.87
CA LYS A 137 25.19 6.98 -3.56
C LYS A 137 26.23 6.25 -2.71
N ASP A 138 26.12 6.35 -1.38
CA ASP A 138 27.02 5.68 -0.44
C ASP A 138 26.65 4.20 -0.22
N LEU A 139 25.47 3.77 -0.68
CA LEU A 139 24.97 2.40 -0.61
C LEU A 139 24.60 1.84 -2.00
N PRO A 140 25.55 1.78 -2.95
CA PRO A 140 25.27 1.33 -4.32
C PRO A 140 24.77 -0.13 -4.39
N GLN A 141 25.10 -0.97 -3.41
CA GLN A 141 24.57 -2.33 -3.28
C GLN A 141 23.02 -2.38 -3.15
N ASN A 142 22.41 -1.28 -2.69
CA ASN A 142 20.97 -1.17 -2.52
C ASN A 142 20.26 -0.52 -3.71
N HIS A 143 20.97 -0.16 -4.79
CA HIS A 143 20.41 0.36 -6.03
C HIS A 143 19.69 -0.75 -6.81
N LEU A 144 18.54 -1.19 -6.30
CA LEU A 144 17.89 -2.42 -6.74
C LEU A 144 16.75 -2.20 -7.72
N PHE A 145 16.19 -0.99 -7.79
CA PHE A 145 15.09 -0.71 -8.71
C PHE A 145 15.01 0.76 -9.09
N CYS A 146 14.44 1.03 -10.27
CA CYS A 146 14.11 2.39 -10.68
C CYS A 146 12.96 2.41 -11.71
N MET A 147 12.28 3.55 -11.80
CA MET A 147 11.35 3.84 -12.88
C MET A 147 12.12 4.49 -14.04
N THR A 148 12.05 3.89 -15.23
CA THR A 148 12.64 4.49 -16.45
C THR A 148 11.69 5.49 -17.13
N ASN A 149 10.39 5.34 -16.92
CA ASN A 149 9.37 6.26 -17.38
C ASN A 149 8.28 6.35 -16.30
N ILE A 150 7.99 7.57 -15.85
CA ILE A 150 7.03 7.88 -14.78
C ILE A 150 5.64 7.28 -14.99
N ASN A 151 5.19 7.16 -16.25
CA ASN A 151 3.87 6.66 -16.63
C ASN A 151 3.84 5.14 -16.86
N ASN A 152 4.99 4.47 -16.77
CA ASN A 152 5.06 3.04 -17.03
C ASN A 152 4.29 2.24 -15.97
N LYS A 153 3.67 1.14 -16.41
CA LYS A 153 2.99 0.17 -15.54
C LYS A 153 3.97 -0.76 -14.84
N TYR A 154 5.21 -0.82 -15.33
CA TYR A 154 6.26 -1.69 -14.83
C TYR A 154 7.43 -0.88 -14.27
N VAL A 155 7.99 -1.40 -13.18
CA VAL A 155 9.25 -0.96 -12.59
C VAL A 155 10.35 -1.91 -13.05
N ASN A 156 11.55 -1.37 -13.30
CA ASN A 156 12.73 -2.18 -13.55
C ASN A 156 13.41 -2.48 -12.21
N ALA A 157 13.74 -3.73 -11.94
CA ALA A 157 14.50 -4.10 -10.76
C ALA A 157 15.57 -5.15 -11.09
N LEU A 158 16.68 -5.07 -10.37
CA LEU A 158 17.81 -5.99 -10.48
C LEU A 158 17.49 -7.29 -9.74
N ASN A 159 17.50 -8.41 -10.45
CA ASN A 159 17.45 -9.73 -9.84
C ASN A 159 18.88 -10.10 -9.40
N LEU A 160 19.09 -10.28 -8.09
CA LEU A 160 20.41 -10.57 -7.52
C LEU A 160 20.92 -11.99 -7.83
N GLU A 161 20.03 -12.93 -8.16
CA GLU A 161 20.42 -14.30 -8.51
C GLU A 161 20.89 -14.39 -9.95
N THR A 162 20.18 -13.70 -10.85
CA THR A 162 20.47 -13.75 -12.30
C THR A 162 21.34 -12.59 -12.77
N ASN A 163 21.55 -11.58 -11.93
CA ASN A 163 22.18 -10.30 -12.23
C ASN A 163 21.58 -9.59 -13.46
N LYS A 164 20.29 -9.78 -13.70
CA LYS A 164 19.56 -9.19 -14.84
C LYS A 164 18.52 -8.19 -14.35
N ILE A 165 18.26 -7.20 -15.18
CA ILE A 165 17.16 -6.25 -14.98
C ILE A 165 15.87 -6.89 -15.46
N GLU A 166 14.94 -7.09 -14.53
CA GLU A 166 13.61 -7.65 -14.78
C GLU A 166 12.52 -6.58 -14.60
N LYS A 167 11.36 -6.83 -15.21
CA LYS A 167 10.20 -5.92 -15.16
C LYS A 167 9.13 -6.49 -14.27
N TYR A 168 8.73 -5.72 -13.26
CA TYR A 168 7.68 -6.10 -12.32
C TYR A 168 6.52 -5.13 -12.40
N ARG A 169 5.30 -5.61 -12.14
CA ARG A 169 4.13 -4.73 -12.03
C ARG A 169 4.39 -3.75 -10.90
N LYS A 170 4.23 -2.46 -11.21
CA LYS A 170 4.53 -1.37 -10.29
C LYS A 170 3.78 -1.47 -8.97
N PHE A 171 2.51 -1.86 -9.04
CA PHE A 171 1.67 -2.01 -7.85
C PHE A 171 2.25 -3.09 -6.91
N ASP A 172 2.41 -4.31 -7.42
CA ASP A 172 2.88 -5.44 -6.60
C ASP A 172 4.27 -5.18 -6.02
N PHE A 173 5.18 -4.60 -6.82
CA PHE A 173 6.54 -4.31 -6.37
C PHE A 173 6.58 -3.21 -5.28
N PHE A 174 5.85 -2.12 -5.46
CA PHE A 174 5.83 -1.03 -4.46
C PHE A 174 5.17 -1.45 -3.15
N GLU A 175 4.20 -2.36 -3.17
CA GLU A 175 3.64 -2.94 -1.95
C GLU A 175 4.69 -3.74 -1.17
N GLU A 176 5.58 -4.47 -1.85
CA GLU A 176 6.68 -5.17 -1.19
C GLU A 176 7.77 -4.22 -0.68
N VAL A 177 8.12 -3.17 -1.43
CA VAL A 177 9.01 -2.10 -0.94
C VAL A 177 8.42 -1.44 0.31
N PHE A 178 7.10 -1.25 0.35
CA PHE A 178 6.41 -0.72 1.52
C PHE A 178 6.59 -1.64 2.73
N LYS A 179 6.26 -2.93 2.57
CA LYS A 179 6.39 -3.92 3.65
C LYS A 179 7.84 -4.02 4.15
N ASN A 180 8.81 -3.97 3.25
CA ASN A 180 10.22 -3.98 3.61
C ASN A 180 10.62 -2.72 4.38
N SER A 181 10.20 -1.56 3.90
CA SER A 181 10.48 -0.26 4.56
C SER A 181 9.90 -0.22 5.97
N LEU A 182 8.68 -0.74 6.15
CA LEU A 182 8.04 -0.83 7.47
C LEU A 182 8.82 -1.75 8.43
N LYS A 183 9.33 -2.89 7.96
CA LYS A 183 10.22 -3.77 8.75
C LYS A 183 11.48 -3.02 9.18
N HIS A 184 12.10 -2.25 8.28
CA HIS A 184 13.27 -1.45 8.58
C HIS A 184 12.99 -0.31 9.56
N MET A 185 11.83 0.34 9.51
CA MET A 185 11.44 1.32 10.52
C MET A 185 11.36 0.68 11.92
N LYS A 186 10.83 -0.53 12.05
CA LYS A 186 10.81 -1.27 13.33
C LYS A 186 12.21 -1.62 13.82
N ILE A 187 13.09 -2.06 12.93
CA ILE A 187 14.50 -2.32 13.27
C ILE A 187 15.18 -1.03 13.77
N LEU A 188 14.98 0.08 13.06
CA LEU A 188 15.53 1.38 13.46
C LEU A 188 15.01 1.81 14.84
N ASN A 189 13.70 1.66 15.09
CA ASN A 189 13.09 2.00 16.38
C ASN A 189 13.76 1.28 17.56
N ASN A 190 14.11 0.01 17.39
CA ASN A 190 14.79 -0.79 18.41
C ASN A 190 16.20 -0.30 18.75
N THR A 191 16.80 0.56 17.91
CA THR A 191 18.13 1.11 18.14
C THR A 191 18.13 2.47 18.83
N ILE A 192 16.97 3.12 18.92
CA ILE A 192 16.83 4.43 19.56
C ILE A 192 16.98 4.25 21.08
N LYS A 193 17.93 4.97 21.67
CA LYS A 193 18.21 4.91 23.12
C LYS A 193 17.32 5.86 23.94
N ASP A 194 16.95 6.99 23.34
CA ASP A 194 16.09 7.98 23.98
C ASP A 194 14.64 7.49 23.96
N PHE A 195 14.08 7.26 25.15
CA PHE A 195 12.74 6.70 25.31
C PHE A 195 11.65 7.58 24.69
N ASP A 196 11.74 8.91 24.83
CA ASP A 196 10.71 9.83 24.34
C ASP A 196 10.72 9.91 22.81
N ILE A 197 11.91 9.83 22.21
CA ILE A 197 12.06 9.75 20.75
C ILE A 197 11.55 8.39 20.24
N GLN A 198 11.90 7.31 20.93
CA GLN A 198 11.48 5.95 20.58
C GLN A 198 9.96 5.80 20.63
N ASP A 199 9.30 6.19 21.73
CA ASP A 199 7.84 6.12 21.88
C ASP A 199 7.12 6.95 20.81
N ARG A 200 7.62 8.14 20.49
CA ARG A 200 7.07 8.98 19.42
C ARG A 200 7.17 8.30 18.06
N PHE A 201 8.31 7.69 17.76
CA PHE A 201 8.54 7.02 16.49
C PHE A 201 7.72 5.74 16.37
N GLU A 202 7.62 4.96 17.46
CA GLU A 202 6.78 3.76 17.54
C GLU A 202 5.31 4.08 17.25
N LYS A 203 4.74 5.12 17.89
CA LYS A 203 3.37 5.57 17.60
C LYS A 203 3.15 5.92 16.13
N LYS A 204 4.17 6.47 15.46
CA LYS A 204 4.09 6.77 14.02
C LYS A 204 4.13 5.51 13.17
N ILE A 205 4.93 4.52 13.54
CA ILE A 205 4.94 3.20 12.89
C ILE A 205 3.55 2.55 13.03
N GLU A 206 2.97 2.54 14.24
CA GLU A 206 1.64 1.99 14.48
C GLU A 206 0.55 2.71 13.65
N GLU A 207 0.61 4.04 13.57
CA GLU A 207 -0.30 4.84 12.76
C GLU A 207 -0.21 4.45 11.27
N ILE A 208 1.01 4.26 10.75
CA ILE A 208 1.24 3.77 9.38
C ILE A 208 0.62 2.38 9.20
N GLU A 209 0.83 1.45 10.15
CA GLU A 209 0.26 0.10 10.08
C GLU A 209 -1.26 0.12 10.06
N GLN A 210 -1.88 0.87 10.97
CA GLN A 210 -3.34 1.01 11.03
C GLN A 210 -3.91 1.61 9.74
N ASN A 211 -3.22 2.56 9.13
CA ASN A 211 -3.64 3.16 7.86
C ASN A 211 -3.75 2.13 6.72
N ILE A 212 -2.98 1.03 6.77
CA ILE A 212 -3.03 -0.06 5.78
C ILE A 212 -4.25 -0.97 5.98
N PHE A 213 -4.76 -1.11 7.21
CA PHE A 213 -5.87 -2.02 7.50
C PHE A 213 -7.24 -1.32 7.51
N ASN A 214 -7.25 0.02 7.62
CA ASN A 214 -8.45 0.81 7.75
C ASN A 214 -9.07 1.24 6.41
N TYR A 215 -10.24 1.89 6.46
CA TYR A 215 -10.96 2.42 5.29
C TYR A 215 -10.15 3.45 4.46
N ILE A 216 -9.10 4.02 5.07
CA ILE A 216 -8.16 4.95 4.44
C ILE A 216 -7.05 4.26 3.64
N LYS A 217 -6.90 2.93 3.73
CA LYS A 217 -5.90 2.14 2.97
C LYS A 217 -5.82 2.55 1.49
N PRO A 218 -6.93 2.65 0.74
CA PRO A 218 -6.85 2.95 -0.68
C PRO A 218 -6.27 4.34 -0.95
N TYR A 219 -6.54 5.32 -0.08
CA TYR A 219 -6.00 6.68 -0.21
C TYR A 219 -4.52 6.73 0.20
N TYR A 220 -4.20 6.19 1.37
CA TYR A 220 -2.83 6.20 1.89
C TYR A 220 -1.87 5.43 0.98
N MET A 221 -2.26 4.22 0.56
CA MET A 221 -1.47 3.45 -0.40
C MET A 221 -1.35 4.19 -1.73
N LYS A 222 -2.43 4.77 -2.26
CA LYS A 222 -2.32 5.56 -3.50
C LYS A 222 -1.27 6.67 -3.36
N LEU A 223 -1.32 7.45 -2.28
CA LEU A 223 -0.36 8.52 -2.03
C LEU A 223 1.08 7.99 -1.90
N TYR A 224 1.28 6.89 -1.15
CA TYR A 224 2.57 6.23 -1.05
C TYR A 224 3.10 5.78 -2.42
N HIS A 225 2.27 5.11 -3.22
CA HIS A 225 2.64 4.65 -4.55
C HIS A 225 3.00 5.81 -5.49
N ASP A 226 2.24 6.90 -5.45
CA ASP A 226 2.50 8.09 -6.26
C ASP A 226 3.84 8.73 -5.85
N ASN A 227 4.09 8.88 -4.54
CA ASN A 227 5.36 9.41 -4.02
C ASN A 227 6.55 8.51 -4.39
N LEU A 228 6.42 7.19 -4.22
CA LEU A 228 7.49 6.25 -4.57
C LEU A 228 7.74 6.22 -6.09
N ASN A 229 6.70 6.34 -6.91
CA ASN A 229 6.84 6.44 -8.36
C ASN A 229 7.65 7.68 -8.76
N MET A 230 7.32 8.83 -8.18
CA MET A 230 8.04 10.09 -8.39
C MET A 230 9.50 9.98 -7.93
N LEU A 231 9.73 9.51 -6.70
CA LEU A 231 11.06 9.32 -6.13
C LEU A 231 11.92 8.41 -7.02
N SER A 232 11.37 7.24 -7.36
CA SER A 232 12.05 6.22 -8.16
C SER A 232 12.38 6.69 -9.58
N TYR A 233 11.54 7.56 -10.17
CA TYR A 233 11.81 8.17 -11.46
C TYR A 233 12.85 9.29 -11.35
N ASN A 234 12.71 10.18 -10.37
CA ASN A 234 13.62 11.31 -10.19
C ASN A 234 15.05 10.87 -9.86
N GLN A 235 15.20 9.78 -9.10
CA GLN A 235 16.50 9.24 -8.68
C GLN A 235 17.04 8.14 -9.60
N ARG A 236 16.37 7.85 -10.72
CA ARG A 236 16.70 6.72 -11.61
C ARG A 236 18.14 6.76 -12.13
N ASP A 237 18.69 7.95 -12.34
CA ASP A 237 20.00 8.11 -12.97
C ASP A 237 21.12 7.63 -12.03
N ILE A 238 20.95 7.78 -10.71
CA ILE A 238 21.88 7.25 -9.70
C ILE A 238 21.91 5.72 -9.76
N VAL A 239 20.74 5.09 -9.81
CA VAL A 239 20.60 3.63 -9.87
C VAL A 239 21.17 3.08 -11.17
N ARG A 240 20.81 3.70 -12.30
CA ARG A 240 21.26 3.28 -13.62
C ARG A 240 22.77 3.35 -13.78
N LYS A 241 23.40 4.40 -13.25
CA LYS A 241 24.86 4.53 -13.26
C LYS A 241 25.51 3.32 -12.58
N THR A 242 25.03 2.93 -11.41
CA THR A 242 25.53 1.73 -10.70
C THR A 242 25.29 0.45 -11.49
N TRP A 243 24.13 0.30 -12.15
CA TRP A 243 23.87 -0.86 -13.01
C TRP A 243 24.82 -0.93 -14.21
N GLU A 244 25.07 0.20 -14.87
CA GLU A 244 25.96 0.29 -16.03
C GLU A 244 27.41 -0.04 -15.63
N GLU A 245 27.91 0.49 -14.50
CA GLU A 245 29.23 0.18 -13.95
C GLU A 245 29.38 -1.31 -13.60
N ASN A 246 28.39 -1.90 -12.93
CA ASN A 246 28.43 -3.31 -12.53
C ASN A 246 28.33 -4.26 -13.74
N LEU A 247 27.52 -3.93 -14.75
CA LEU A 247 27.41 -4.75 -15.96
C LEU A 247 28.68 -4.67 -16.82
N TYR A 248 29.34 -3.51 -16.88
CA TYR A 248 30.62 -3.36 -17.57
C TYR A 248 31.73 -4.20 -16.91
N ASN A 249 31.85 -4.13 -15.58
CA ASN A 249 32.87 -4.88 -14.83
C ASN A 249 32.69 -6.40 -14.92
N ASN A 250 31.45 -6.90 -14.98
CA ASN A 250 31.18 -8.33 -15.15
C ASN A 250 31.53 -8.84 -16.56
N ASN A 251 31.45 -7.99 -17.59
CA ASN A 251 31.85 -8.36 -18.94
C ASN A 251 33.38 -8.29 -19.14
N ALA A 252 34.07 -7.38 -18.44
CA ALA A 252 35.53 -7.24 -18.49
C ALA A 252 36.32 -8.37 -17.78
N LEU A 253 35.65 -9.21 -16.96
CA LEU A 253 36.23 -10.38 -16.30
C LEU A 253 36.11 -11.67 -17.13
N ILE A 254 35.54 -11.59 -18.34
CA ILE A 254 35.30 -12.72 -19.25
C ILE A 254 36.21 -12.63 -20.50
N GLU A 255 36.99 -11.55 -20.64
CA GLU A 255 38.07 -11.40 -21.64
C GLU A 255 39.45 -11.65 -21.03
#